data_AF-A0A3B4WWG0-F1
#
_entry.id   AF-A0A3B4WWG0-F1
#
_cell.length_a   1.000
_cell.length_b   1.000
_cell.length_c   1.000
_cell.angle_alpha   90.00
_cell.angle_beta   90.00
_cell.angle_gamma   90.00
#
_symmetry.space_group_name_H-M   'P 1'
#
loop_
_entity.id
_entity.type
_entity.pdbx_description
1 polymer ?
#
loop_
_entity_poly.entity_id
_entity_poly.type
_entity_poly.pdbx_seq_one_letter_code
_entity_poly.pdbx_strand_id
1 'polypeptide(L)'
;MPEVGRLLKEMSLCLLDLQALCNILAQRAQGKEPNLSLLLGMKCTGTFSYFLRVKLLEVGQLRRDIDELRKSISDRYAQYMGDSCVSQ
;
A
#
# COMPACT_ATOMS: atom_id res chain seq x y z
N MET A 1 -0.87 10.04 -30.11
CA MET A 1 0.53 9.65 -29.88
C MET A 1 0.62 8.17 -29.50
N PRO A 2 0.43 7.25 -30.46
CA PRO A 2 0.47 5.79 -30.22
C PRO A 2 1.83 5.27 -29.74
N GLU A 3 2.92 5.97 -30.07
CA GLU A 3 4.29 5.66 -29.66
C GLU A 3 4.49 5.84 -28.16
N VAL A 4 3.92 6.90 -27.58
CA VAL A 4 3.96 7.16 -26.13
C VAL A 4 3.23 6.07 -25.37
N GLY A 5 2.06 5.62 -25.86
CA GLY A 5 1.32 4.52 -25.26
C GLY A 5 2.09 3.19 -25.29
N ARG A 6 2.79 2.91 -26.40
CA ARG A 6 3.69 1.74 -26.50
C ARG A 6 4.86 1.84 -25.53
N LEU A 7 5.54 2.98 -25.47
CA LEU A 7 6.66 3.20 -24.55
C LEU A 7 6.24 3.01 -23.09
N LEU A 8 5.12 3.59 -22.68
CA LEU A 8 4.59 3.46 -21.32
C LEU A 8 4.26 2.00 -20.96
N LYS A 9 3.72 1.24 -21.93
CA LYS A 9 3.46 -0.19 -21.75
C LYS A 9 4.77 -0.97 -21.54
N GLU A 10 5.78 -0.77 -22.38
CA GLU A 10 7.06 -1.46 -22.26
C GLU A 10 7.78 -1.08 -20.96
N MET A 11 7.78 0.21 -20.57
CA MET A 11 8.32 0.65 -19.29
C MET A 11 7.61 0.00 -18.10
N SER A 12 6.29 -0.18 -18.18
CA SER A 12 5.50 -0.85 -17.14
C SER A 12 5.85 -2.33 -17.03
N LEU A 13 6.07 -3.02 -18.17
CA LEU A 13 6.51 -4.41 -18.19
C LEU A 13 7.90 -4.56 -17.58
N CYS A 14 8.86 -3.71 -17.97
CA CYS A 14 10.21 -3.70 -17.40
C CYS A 14 10.21 -3.48 -15.88
N LEU A 15 9.33 -2.60 -15.39
CA LEU A 15 9.20 -2.35 -13.94
C LEU A 15 8.70 -3.60 -13.20
N LEU A 16 7.73 -4.31 -13.77
CA LEU A 16 7.21 -5.55 -13.18
C LEU A 16 8.28 -6.65 -13.12
N ASP A 17 9.09 -6.78 -14.17
CA ASP A 17 10.19 -7.75 -14.21
C ASP A 17 11.28 -7.41 -13.19
N LEU A 18 11.69 -6.14 -13.10
CA LEU A 18 12.66 -5.68 -12.08
C LEU A 18 12.15 -5.98 -10.66
N GLN A 19 10.87 -5.76 -10.41
CA GLN A 19 10.27 -6.04 -9.11
C GLN A 19 10.23 -7.54 -8.78
N ALA A 20 9.93 -8.39 -9.78
CA ALA A 20 10.01 -9.84 -9.62
C ALA A 20 11.43 -10.29 -9.25
N LEU A 21 12.45 -9.73 -9.90
CA LEU A 21 13.86 -9.99 -9.59
C LEU A 21 14.23 -9.54 -8.17
N CYS A 22 13.79 -8.36 -7.74
CA CYS A 22 14.00 -7.90 -6.35
C CYS A 22 13.40 -8.88 -5.31
N ASN A 23 12.21 -9.43 -5.58
CA ASN A 23 11.59 -10.43 -4.71
C ASN A 23 12.39 -11.73 -4.65
N ILE A 24 12.91 -12.20 -5.79
CA ILE A 24 13.79 -13.38 -5.85
C ILE A 24 15.06 -13.14 -5.03
N LEU A 25 15.70 -11.98 -5.19
CA LEU A 25 16.89 -11.62 -4.43
C LEU A 25 16.60 -11.57 -2.92
N ALA A 26 15.47 -11.00 -2.51
CA ALA A 26 15.04 -10.98 -1.12
C ALA A 26 14.76 -12.38 -0.55
N GLN A 27 14.12 -13.27 -1.32
CA GLN A 27 13.90 -14.66 -0.93
C GLN A 27 15.24 -15.38 -0.72
N ARG A 28 16.18 -15.23 -1.66
CA ARG A 28 17.53 -15.82 -1.58
C ARG A 28 18.32 -15.28 -0.39
N ALA A 29 18.26 -13.98 -0.13
CA ALA A 29 18.91 -13.37 1.02
C ALA A 29 18.37 -13.91 2.36
N GLN A 30 17.12 -14.35 2.40
CA GLN A 30 16.49 -15.00 3.56
C GLN A 30 16.73 -16.53 3.60
N GLY A 31 17.55 -17.08 2.70
CA GLY A 31 17.78 -18.53 2.59
C GLY A 31 16.61 -19.34 2.04
N LYS A 32 15.60 -18.67 1.48
CA LYS A 32 14.42 -19.33 0.87
C LYS A 32 14.73 -19.72 -0.57
N GLU A 33 14.08 -20.78 -1.03
CA GLU A 33 14.12 -21.17 -2.43
C GLU A 33 13.38 -20.13 -3.28
N PRO A 34 13.99 -19.64 -4.39
CA PRO A 34 13.40 -18.59 -5.21
C PRO A 34 12.20 -19.14 -5.99
N ASN A 35 11.14 -18.35 -6.14
CA ASN A 35 9.99 -18.76 -6.92
C ASN A 35 10.37 -18.94 -8.41
N LEU A 36 10.35 -20.19 -8.88
CA LEU A 36 10.76 -20.56 -10.24
C LEU A 36 9.89 -19.90 -11.31
N SER A 37 8.60 -19.68 -11.04
CA SER A 37 7.68 -19.00 -11.97
C SER A 37 8.06 -17.54 -12.16
N LEU A 38 8.44 -16.84 -11.08
CA LEU A 38 8.98 -15.48 -11.19
C LEU A 38 10.32 -15.46 -11.94
N LEU A 39 11.20 -16.44 -11.69
CA LEU A 39 12.50 -16.53 -12.36
C LEU A 39 12.37 -16.73 -13.87
N LEU A 40 11.36 -17.49 -14.30
CA LEU A 40 11.08 -17.75 -15.71
C LEU A 40 10.28 -16.64 -16.39
N GLY A 41 10.10 -15.47 -15.74
CA GLY A 41 9.32 -14.36 -16.29
C GLY A 41 7.85 -14.69 -16.48
N MET A 42 7.35 -15.74 -15.83
CA MET A 42 5.92 -16.03 -15.84
C MET A 42 5.24 -14.97 -14.98
N LYS A 43 4.29 -14.27 -15.57
CA LYS A 43 3.55 -13.19 -14.90
C LYS A 43 2.78 -13.75 -13.70
N CYS A 44 3.41 -13.80 -12.52
CA CYS A 44 2.71 -14.08 -11.27
C CYS A 44 1.95 -12.83 -10.86
N THR A 45 0.80 -12.61 -11.51
CA THR A 45 -0.17 -11.56 -11.18
C THR A 45 -0.66 -11.64 -9.73
N GLY A 46 -0.51 -12.79 -9.06
CA GLY A 46 -1.05 -13.07 -7.74
C GLY A 46 -0.31 -12.42 -6.57
N THR A 47 1.03 -12.50 -6.52
CA THR A 47 1.78 -12.14 -5.30
C THR A 47 1.83 -10.62 -5.08
N PHE A 48 2.06 -9.83 -6.13
CA PHE A 48 2.03 -8.37 -6.02
C PHE A 48 0.62 -7.83 -5.77
N SER A 49 -0.39 -8.40 -6.44
CA SER A 49 -1.80 -8.11 -6.16
C SER A 49 -2.13 -8.39 -4.69
N TYR A 50 -1.62 -9.47 -4.12
CA TYR A 50 -1.82 -9.80 -2.72
C TYR A 50 -1.17 -8.78 -1.78
N PHE A 51 0.11 -8.46 -1.95
CA PHE A 51 0.81 -7.46 -1.13
C PHE A 51 0.18 -6.08 -1.24
N LEU A 52 -0.20 -5.65 -2.45
CA LEU A 52 -0.92 -4.39 -2.65
C LEU A 52 -2.29 -4.39 -1.97
N ARG A 53 -3.05 -5.50 -2.05
CA ARG A 53 -4.34 -5.63 -1.34
C ARG A 53 -4.15 -5.51 0.17
N VAL A 54 -3.14 -6.16 0.73
CA VAL A 54 -2.83 -6.06 2.17
C VAL A 54 -2.47 -4.62 2.55
N LYS A 55 -1.57 -3.96 1.80
CA LYS A 55 -1.20 -2.56 2.07
C LYS A 55 -2.37 -1.59 1.90
N LEU A 56 -3.25 -1.83 0.94
CA LEU A 56 -4.46 -1.02 0.76
C LEU A 56 -5.41 -1.17 1.96
N LEU A 57 -5.56 -2.37 2.52
CA LEU A 57 -6.34 -2.61 3.73
C LEU A 57 -5.75 -1.89 4.94
N GLU A 58 -4.43 -1.98 5.14
CA GLU A 58 -3.72 -1.29 6.23
C GLU A 58 -3.89 0.24 6.16
N VAL A 59 -3.71 0.83 4.98
CA VAL A 59 -3.90 2.28 4.76
C VAL A 59 -5.37 2.69 4.99
N GLY A 60 -6.31 1.84 4.56
CA GLY A 60 -7.74 2.06 4.80
C GLY A 60 -8.09 2.03 6.30
N GLN A 61 -7.45 1.17 7.08
CA GLN A 61 -7.61 1.14 8.53
C GLN A 61 -7.03 2.41 9.17
N LEU A 62 -5.81 2.78 8.82
CA LEU A 62 -5.18 4.00 9.33
C LEU A 62 -6.04 5.24 9.07
N ARG A 63 -6.69 5.32 7.90
CA ARG A 63 -7.61 6.42 7.61
C ARG A 63 -8.80 6.47 8.57
N ARG A 64 -9.40 5.32 8.89
CA ARG A 64 -10.48 5.22 9.87
C ARG A 64 -10.02 5.65 11.26
N ASP A 65 -8.84 5.22 11.68
CA ASP A 65 -8.29 5.56 13.00
C ASP A 65 -8.05 7.07 13.12
N ILE A 66 -7.55 7.72 12.05
CA ILE A 66 -7.39 9.17 12.00
C ILE A 66 -8.74 9.89 12.12
N ASP A 67 -9.76 9.42 11.41
CA ASP A 67 -11.08 10.05 11.43
C ASP A 67 -11.77 9.89 12.80
N GLU A 68 -11.56 8.76 13.48
CA GLU A 68 -12.00 8.55 14.86
C GLU A 68 -11.27 9.46 15.86
N LEU A 69 -9.94 9.61 15.72
CA LEU A 69 -9.16 10.55 16.53
C LEU A 69 -9.65 11.99 16.36
N ARG A 70 -9.92 12.41 15.11
CA ARG A 70 -10.48 13.75 14.85
C ARG A 70 -11.82 13.95 15.54
N LYS A 71 -12.71 12.95 15.46
CA LYS A 71 -14.02 12.99 16.13
C LYS A 71 -13.86 13.12 17.64
N SER A 72 -13.01 12.30 18.26
CA SER A 72 -12.74 12.34 19.70
C SER A 72 -12.22 13.72 20.16
N ILE A 73 -11.29 14.32 19.40
CA ILE A 73 -10.80 15.68 19.68
C ILE A 73 -11.92 16.71 19.59
N SER A 74 -12.75 16.65 18.55
CA SER A 74 -13.89 17.56 18.37
C SER A 74 -14.92 17.42 19.48
N ASP A 75 -15.27 16.19 19.86
CA ASP A 75 -16.20 15.90 20.95
C ASP A 75 -15.67 16.48 22.28
N ARG A 76 -14.36 16.31 22.54
CA ARG A 76 -13.73 16.85 23.74
C ARG A 76 -13.69 18.37 23.76
N TYR A 77 -13.44 19.00 22.62
CA TYR A 77 -13.47 20.46 22.49
C TYR A 77 -14.88 21.01 22.73
N ALA A 78 -15.91 20.37 22.17
CA ALA A 78 -17.30 20.76 22.38
C ALA A 78 -17.70 20.63 23.86
N GLN A 79 -17.30 19.55 24.53
CA GLN A 79 -17.50 19.38 25.98
C GLN A 79 -16.82 20.50 26.78
N TYR A 80 -15.54 20.78 26.51
CA TYR A 80 -14.81 21.83 27.22
C TYR A 80 -15.42 23.22 27.04
N MET A 81 -15.85 23.55 25.82
CA MET A 81 -16.53 24.82 25.53
C MET A 81 -17.90 24.89 26.22
N GLY A 82 -18.64 23.77 26.28
CA GLY A 82 -19.90 23.68 27.03
C GLY A 82 -19.71 23.86 28.54
N ASP A 83 -18.72 23.18 29.14
CA ASP A 83 -18.43 23.25 30.58
C ASP A 83 -17.92 24.64 31.01
N SER A 84 -17.16 25.31 30.12
CA SER A 84 -16.65 26.66 30.35
C SER A 84 -17.76 27.73 30.41
N CYS A 85 -18.94 27.48 29.84
CA CYS A 85 -20.09 28.39 29.91
C CYS A 85 -20.91 28.26 31.21
N VAL A 86 -20.74 27.20 32.00
CA VAL A 86 -21.50 26.97 33.25
C VAL A 86 -20.77 27.53 34.48
N SER A 87 -19.48 27.85 34.35
CA SER A 87 -18.61 28.24 35.48
C SER A 87 -18.38 29.75 35.61
N GLN A 88 -19.35 30.61 35.26
CA GLN A 88 -19.21 32.06 35.42
C GLN A 88 -20.42 32.71 36.11
#